data_AF-A0A9Q3WKW8-F1
#
_entry.id   AF-A0A9Q3WKW8-F1
#
_cell.length_a   1.000
_cell.length_b   1.000
_cell.length_c   1.000
_cell.angle_alpha   90.00
_cell.angle_beta   90.00
_cell.angle_gamma   90.00
#
_symmetry.space_group_name_H-M   'P 1'
#
loop_
_entity.id
_entity.type
_entity.pdbx_description
1 polymer ?
#
loop_
_entity_poly.entity_id
_entity_poly.type
_entity_poly.pdbx_seq_one_letter_code
_entity_poly.pdbx_strand_id
1 'polypeptide(L)'
;MELADVLLDNNPGELWIRFRFIAPKIGDQAGQIPYDVVAIDMEHLCTILAVPYVESRQITPARVIISMSDRPIAFGTSQPGATQFFEAYRLRDSRCIWEEF
;
A
#
# COMPACT_ATOMS: atom_id res chain seq x y z
N MET A 1 -0.69 -13.41 -2.47
CA MET A 1 -0.96 -12.05 -1.96
C MET A 1 -2.44 -11.81 -2.08
N GLU A 2 -3.04 -11.13 -1.11
CA GLU A 2 -4.47 -10.86 -1.04
C GLU A 2 -4.70 -9.42 -0.55
N LEU A 3 -5.70 -8.72 -1.10
CA LEU A 3 -6.14 -7.42 -0.60
C LEU A 3 -7.01 -7.64 0.65
N ALA A 4 -6.54 -7.16 1.80
CA ALA A 4 -7.25 -7.26 3.07
C ALA A 4 -8.36 -6.21 3.22
N ASP A 5 -8.01 -4.94 3.07
CA ASP A 5 -8.96 -3.83 3.13
C ASP A 5 -8.42 -2.58 2.41
N VAL A 6 -9.33 -1.62 2.19
CA VAL A 6 -9.04 -0.30 1.64
C VAL A 6 -9.55 0.73 2.63
N LEU A 7 -8.65 1.53 3.18
CA LEU A 7 -8.95 2.55 4.18
C LEU A 7 -8.90 3.94 3.55
N LEU A 8 -9.90 4.77 3.82
CA LEU A 8 -9.92 6.17 3.44
C LEU A 8 -9.81 6.99 4.72
N ASP A 9 -8.79 7.82 4.83
CA ASP A 9 -8.51 8.67 5.98
C ASP A 9 -8.39 10.13 5.53
N ASN A 10 -9.13 11.03 6.18
CA ASN A 10 -9.13 12.46 5.88
C ASN A 10 -8.49 13.30 7.00
N ASN A 11 -7.88 12.68 8.01
CA ASN A 11 -7.27 13.35 9.14
C ASN A 11 -5.74 13.54 8.90
N PRO A 12 -5.17 14.77 8.97
CA PRO A 12 -5.74 16.03 9.47
C PRO A 12 -6.13 17.06 8.37
N GLY A 13 -6.69 16.63 7.24
CA GLY A 13 -7.28 17.56 6.25
C GLY A 13 -7.11 17.17 4.78
N GLU A 14 -6.27 16.18 4.49
CA GLU A 14 -6.10 15.63 3.14
C GLU A 14 -6.61 14.20 3.09
N LEU A 15 -7.25 13.81 1.98
CA LEU A 15 -7.71 12.43 1.80
C LEU A 15 -6.53 11.53 1.41
N TRP A 16 -6.22 10.57 2.26
CA TRP A 16 -5.27 9.49 2.02
C TRP A 16 -6.06 8.20 1.84
N ILE A 17 -5.68 7.40 0.85
CA ILE A 17 -6.24 6.07 0.66
C ILE A 17 -5.15 5.04 0.88
N ARG A 18 -5.40 4.02 1.69
CA ARG A 18 -4.46 2.94 1.97
C ARG A 18 -5.03 1.62 1.52
N PHE A 19 -4.33 0.96 0.60
CA PHE A 19 -4.59 -0.42 0.21
C PHE A 19 -3.69 -1.35 1.03
N ARG A 20 -4.31 -2.29 1.74
CA ARG A 20 -3.60 -3.17 2.67
C ARG A 20 -3.61 -4.58 2.14
N PHE A 21 -2.43 -5.17 1.99
CA PHE A 21 -2.24 -6.49 1.43
C PHE A 21 -1.61 -7.44 2.43
N ILE A 22 -2.02 -8.71 2.39
CA ILE A 22 -1.35 -9.80 3.08
C ILE A 22 -0.47 -10.55 2.07
N ALA A 23 0.83 -10.59 2.36
CA ALA A 23 1.86 -11.19 1.53
C ALA A 23 2.79 -12.06 2.40
N PRO A 24 2.41 -13.31 2.73
CA PRO A 24 3.10 -14.13 3.73
C PRO A 24 4.56 -14.49 3.45
N LYS A 25 5.06 -14.17 2.25
CA LYS A 25 6.41 -14.49 1.81
C LYS A 25 7.37 -13.30 1.92
N ILE A 26 6.92 -12.11 2.29
CA ILE A 26 7.81 -10.94 2.40
C ILE A 26 8.68 -11.01 3.66
N GLY A 27 9.87 -10.42 3.60
CA GLY A 27 10.81 -10.34 4.71
C GLY A 27 12.25 -10.56 4.28
N ASP A 28 13.15 -10.46 5.25
CA ASP A 28 14.60 -10.42 5.02
C ASP A 28 15.29 -11.77 5.28
N GLN A 29 14.53 -12.82 5.60
CA GLN A 29 15.08 -14.16 5.83
C GLN A 29 15.26 -14.94 4.52
N ALA A 30 16.13 -15.95 4.55
CA ALA A 30 16.35 -16.82 3.39
C ALA A 30 15.03 -17.46 2.92
N GLY A 31 14.71 -17.30 1.63
CA GLY A 31 13.48 -17.78 1.03
C GLY A 31 12.29 -16.81 1.12
N GLN A 32 12.47 -15.65 1.74
CA GLN A 32 11.51 -14.55 1.72
C GLN A 32 11.83 -13.54 0.61
N ILE A 33 10.85 -12.68 0.31
CA ILE A 33 10.90 -11.64 -0.71
C ILE A 33 11.33 -10.33 -0.02
N PRO A 34 12.54 -9.82 -0.33
CA PRO A 34 13.07 -8.60 0.27
C PRO A 34 12.37 -7.35 -0.28
N TYR A 35 12.56 -6.24 0.44
CA TYR A 35 11.91 -4.96 0.15
C TYR A 35 12.10 -4.45 -1.28
N ASP A 36 13.28 -4.57 -1.87
CA ASP A 36 13.58 -4.09 -3.23
C ASP A 36 12.68 -4.77 -4.29
N VAL A 37 12.36 -6.04 -4.09
CA VAL A 37 11.40 -6.77 -4.95
C VAL A 37 9.96 -6.37 -4.61
N VAL A 38 9.62 -6.25 -3.32
CA VAL A 38 8.25 -5.88 -2.91
C VAL A 38 7.89 -4.45 -3.35
N ALA A 39 8.84 -3.51 -3.37
CA ALA A 39 8.62 -2.13 -3.82
C ALA A 39 8.14 -2.07 -5.29
N ILE A 40 8.69 -2.92 -6.16
CA ILE A 40 8.26 -3.05 -7.56
C ILE A 40 6.81 -3.56 -7.63
N ASP A 41 6.46 -4.56 -6.82
CA ASP A 41 5.08 -5.06 -6.74
C ASP A 41 4.12 -3.98 -6.20
N MET A 42 4.54 -3.17 -5.23
CA MET A 42 3.73 -2.07 -4.70
C MET A 42 3.46 -0.99 -5.75
N GLU A 43 4.44 -0.63 -6.58
CA GLU A 43 4.26 0.31 -7.69
C GLU A 43 3.30 -0.25 -8.74
N HIS A 44 3.46 -1.54 -9.07
CA HIS A 44 2.57 -2.24 -9.99
C HIS A 44 1.13 -2.22 -9.49
N LEU A 45 0.90 -2.57 -8.22
CA LEU A 45 -0.42 -2.53 -7.58
C LEU A 45 -1.04 -1.13 -7.55
N CYS A 46 -0.23 -0.10 -7.32
CA CYS A 46 -0.74 1.27 -7.41
C CYS A 46 -1.33 1.54 -8.82
N THR A 47 -0.61 1.11 -9.87
CA THR A 47 -1.03 1.34 -11.25
C THR A 47 -2.25 0.49 -11.65
N ILE A 48 -2.25 -0.81 -11.34
CA ILE A 48 -3.30 -1.74 -11.82
C ILE A 48 -4.55 -1.78 -10.94
N LEU A 49 -4.44 -1.38 -9.67
CA LEU A 49 -5.53 -1.43 -8.71
C LEU A 49 -5.93 -0.04 -8.21
N ALA A 50 -4.98 0.73 -7.67
CA ALA A 50 -5.33 1.99 -7.00
C ALA A 50 -5.85 3.04 -7.99
N VAL A 51 -5.21 3.17 -9.16
CA VAL A 51 -5.65 4.11 -10.22
C VAL A 51 -7.08 3.78 -10.69
N PRO A 52 -7.41 2.56 -11.15
CA PRO A 52 -8.80 2.23 -11.52
C PRO A 52 -9.80 2.37 -10.36
N TYR A 53 -9.38 2.07 -9.13
CA TYR A 53 -10.25 2.18 -7.96
C TYR A 53 -10.68 3.63 -7.73
N VAL A 54 -9.76 4.58 -7.80
CA VAL A 54 -10.08 6.00 -7.56
C VAL A 54 -10.84 6.61 -8.73
N GLU A 55 -10.50 6.24 -9.97
CA GLU A 55 -11.18 6.72 -11.18
C GLU A 55 -12.65 6.27 -11.21
N SER A 56 -12.90 4.97 -10.98
CA SER A 56 -14.25 4.40 -10.97
C SER A 56 -15.16 4.98 -9.90
N ARG A 57 -14.58 5.52 -8.82
CA ARG A 57 -15.31 6.13 -7.69
C ARG A 57 -15.23 7.66 -7.68
N GLN A 58 -14.57 8.27 -8.67
CA GLN A 58 -14.35 9.71 -8.75
C GLN A 58 -13.71 10.29 -7.47
N ILE A 59 -12.78 9.54 -6.87
CA ILE A 59 -12.05 9.94 -5.67
C ILE A 59 -10.75 10.63 -6.09
N THR A 60 -10.44 11.76 -5.48
CA THR A 60 -9.16 12.47 -5.67
C THR A 60 -8.36 12.47 -4.37
N PRO A 61 -7.62 11.39 -4.05
CA PRO A 61 -6.79 11.36 -2.87
C PRO A 61 -5.57 12.28 -3.05
N ALA A 62 -5.12 12.89 -1.96
CA ALA A 62 -3.82 13.54 -1.92
C ALA A 62 -2.69 12.52 -2.09
N ARG A 63 -2.84 11.35 -1.45
CA ARG A 63 -1.86 10.25 -1.45
C ARG A 63 -2.54 8.88 -1.45
N VAL A 64 -1.89 7.94 -2.15
CA VAL A 64 -2.19 6.51 -2.15
C VAL A 64 -1.07 5.80 -1.40
N ILE A 65 -1.42 5.05 -0.38
CA ILE A 65 -0.49 4.19 0.35
C ILE A 65 -0.74 2.74 -0.07
N ILE A 66 0.29 2.05 -0.54
CA ILE A 66 0.28 0.60 -0.68
C ILE A 66 1.03 0.04 0.52
N SER A 67 0.42 -0.90 1.24
CA SER A 67 1.05 -1.53 2.39
C SER A 67 0.94 -3.03 2.28
N MET A 68 2.04 -3.73 2.55
CA MET A 68 2.09 -5.18 2.59
C MET A 68 2.49 -5.65 3.98
N SER A 69 1.89 -6.73 4.45
CA SER A 69 2.22 -7.36 5.73
C SER A 69 2.29 -8.88 5.58
N ASP A 70 3.24 -9.52 6.25
CA ASP A 70 3.41 -10.99 6.20
C ASP A 70 2.21 -11.75 6.82
N ARG A 71 1.42 -11.08 7.66
CA ARG A 71 0.26 -11.65 8.35
C ARG A 71 -0.83 -10.60 8.56
N PRO A 72 -2.07 -11.01 8.87
CA PRO A 72 -3.14 -10.08 9.23
C PRO A 72 -2.77 -9.20 10.43
N ILE A 73 -3.01 -7.90 10.32
CA ILE A 73 -2.77 -6.91 11.36
C ILE A 73 -4.01 -6.05 11.52
N ALA A 74 -4.44 -5.81 12.75
CA ALA A 74 -5.53 -4.86 12.99
C ALA A 74 -5.04 -3.43 12.71
N PHE A 75 -5.88 -2.61 12.08
CA PHE A 75 -5.49 -1.21 11.84
C PHE A 75 -5.27 -0.49 13.18
N GLY A 76 -4.23 0.34 13.24
CA GLY A 76 -3.87 1.09 14.45
C GLY A 76 -3.21 0.28 15.56
N THR A 77 -2.93 -1.01 15.35
CA THR A 77 -2.20 -1.83 16.33
C THR A 77 -0.75 -2.03 15.91
N SER A 78 0.15 -2.01 16.90
CA SER A 78 1.53 -2.44 16.70
C SER A 78 1.60 -3.95 16.90
N GLN A 79 2.18 -4.67 15.94
CA GLN A 79 2.49 -6.10 16.07
C GLN A 79 3.99 -6.30 15.92
N PRO A 80 4.74 -6.29 17.04
CA PRO A 80 6.16 -6.60 17.03
C PRO A 80 6.43 -7.96 16.38
N GLY A 81 7.37 -8.00 15.43
CA GLY A 81 7.73 -9.23 14.72
C GLY A 81 6.90 -9.55 13.47
N ALA A 82 5.95 -8.70 13.10
CA ALA A 82 5.36 -8.73 11.77
C ALA A 82 6.22 -7.92 10.79
N THR A 83 6.52 -8.50 9.63
CA THR A 83 7.17 -7.76 8.55
C THR A 83 6.12 -6.90 7.87
N GLN A 84 6.38 -5.59 7.76
CA GLN A 84 5.52 -4.66 7.06
C GLN A 84 6.35 -3.73 6.16
N PHE A 85 5.91 -3.58 4.91
CA PHE A 85 6.47 -2.62 3.97
C PHE A 85 5.38 -1.64 3.51
N PHE A 86 5.78 -0.41 3.22
CA PHE A 86 4.88 0.68 2.88
C PHE A 86 5.48 1.52 1.76
N GLU A 87 4.64 1.93 0.83
CA GLU A 87 4.98 2.90 -0.19
C GLU A 87 3.90 3.98 -0.29
N ALA A 88 4.33 5.22 -0.49
CA ALA A 88 3.46 6.34 -0.76
C ALA A 88 3.56 6.74 -2.24
N TYR A 89 2.41 7.03 -2.83
CA TYR A 89 2.31 7.50 -4.20
C TYR A 89 1.39 8.71 -4.28
N ARG A 90 1.80 9.69 -5.08
CA ARG A 90 0.93 10.76 -5.57
C ARG A 90 0.43 10.39 -6.96
N LEU A 91 -0.89 10.47 -7.14
CA LEU A 91 -1.48 10.24 -8.45
C LEU A 91 -1.37 11.50 -9.34
N ARG A 92 -0.84 11.31 -10.55
CA ARG A 92 -0.73 12.33 -11.60
C ARG A 92 -0.94 11.70 -12.96
N ASP A 93 -1.94 12.17 -13.72
CA ASP A 93 -2.27 11.66 -15.06
C ASP A 93 -2.38 10.12 -15.11
N SER A 94 -3.11 9.53 -14.15
CA SER A 94 -3.27 8.08 -14.00
C SER A 94 -1.95 7.31 -13.81
N ARG A 95 -0.89 7.98 -13.34
CA ARG A 95 0.40 7.40 -12.95
C ARG A 95 0.64 7.54 -11.45
N CYS A 96 1.35 6.57 -10.89
CA CYS A 96 1.80 6.55 -9.52
C CYS A 96 3.20 7.16 -9.41
N ILE A 97 3.29 8.37 -8.87
CA ILE A 97 4.57 9.02 -8.60
C ILE A 97 4.97 8.68 -7.17
N TRP A 98 6.05 7.93 -7.01
CA TRP A 98 6.58 7.57 -5.70
C TRP A 98 6.92 8.82 -4.87
N GLU A 99 6.56 8.82 -3.59
CA GLU A 99 6.92 9.83 -2.60
C GLU A 99 7.68 9.17 -1.44
N GLU A 100 8.76 9.80 -0.99
CA GLU A 100 9.47 9.36 0.22
C GLU A 100 8.56 9.50 1.45
N PHE A 101 8.68 8.54 2.38
CA PHE A 101 7.86 8.40 3.58
C PHE A 101 8.53 8.97 4.83
#